data_AF-A0A2N3XR22-F1
#
_entry.id   AF-A0A2N3XR22-F1
#
_cell.length_a   1.000
_cell.length_b   1.000
_cell.length_c   1.000
_cell.angle_alpha   90.00
_cell.angle_beta   90.00
_cell.angle_gamma   90.00
#
_symmetry.space_group_name_H-M   'P 1'
#
loop_
_entity.id
_entity.type
_entity.pdbx_description
1 polymer ?
#
loop_
_entity_poly.entity_id
_entity_poly.type
_entity_poly.pdbx_seq_one_letter_code
_entity_poly.pdbx_strand_id
1 'polypeptide(L)' 'MYGSLDVRKFLWQQEDGSSRPPSAVPAPRTGEPSRISSEQVHRARMAVARSAENAEDCKLLLDMLGLAPDDDGQPPVAR' A
#
# COMPACT_ATOMS: atom_id res chain seq x y z
N MET A 1 -20.64 6.43 -38.70
CA MET A 1 -19.97 6.29 -37.38
C MET A 1 -18.78 5.34 -37.56
N TYR A 2 -17.60 5.85 -37.87
CA TYR A 2 -16.39 5.07 -38.19
C TYR A 2 -15.19 5.46 -37.29
N GLY A 3 -15.44 5.96 -36.07
CA GLY A 3 -14.39 6.55 -35.21
C GLY A 3 -13.79 5.63 -34.14
N SER A 4 -14.28 4.39 -33.97
CA SER A 4 -13.87 3.53 -32.83
C SER A 4 -12.79 2.51 -33.18
N LEU A 5 -12.70 2.07 -34.44
CA LEU A 5 -11.73 1.05 -34.85
C LEU A 5 -10.34 1.62 -35.09
N ASP A 6 -10.25 2.84 -35.64
CA ASP A 6 -8.97 3.50 -35.86
C ASP A 6 -8.25 3.88 -34.56
N VAL A 7 -9.01 4.22 -33.51
CA VAL A 7 -8.46 4.51 -32.18
C VAL A 7 -7.84 3.25 -31.56
N ARG A 8 -8.50 2.09 -31.69
CA ARG A 8 -7.95 0.82 -31.20
C ARG A 8 -6.68 0.42 -31.93
N LYS A 9 -6.65 0.62 -33.25
CA LYS A 9 -5.47 0.34 -34.08
C LYS A 9 -4.29 1.27 -33.75
N PHE A 10 -4.57 2.55 -33.48
CA PHE A 10 -3.56 3.52 -33.06
C PHE A 10 -2.97 3.20 -31.69
N LEU A 11 -3.81 2.77 -30.72
CA LEU A 11 -3.35 2.34 -29.40
C LEU A 11 -2.46 1.10 -29.49
N TRP A 12 -2.83 0.10 -30.30
CA TRP A 12 -2.02 -1.11 -30.50
C TRP A 12 -0.68 -0.81 -31.16
N GLN A 13 -0.64 0.07 -32.18
CA GLN A 13 0.61 0.47 -32.83
C GLN A 13 1.55 1.27 -31.92
N GLN A 14 1.02 1.94 -30.89
CA GLN A 14 1.84 2.67 -29.91
C GLN A 14 2.62 1.74 -28.98
N GLU A 15 2.13 0.51 -28.76
CA GLU A 15 2.79 -0.51 -27.94
C GLU A 15 4.01 -1.13 -28.66
N ASP A 16 3.93 -1.34 -29.98
CA ASP A 16 5.02 -1.96 -30.77
C ASP A 16 6.20 -1.02 -31.08
N GLY A 17 6.00 0.31 -31.08
CA GLY A 17 7.03 1.29 -31.47
C GLY A 17 7.73 2.00 -30.31
N SER A 18 7.29 1.77 -29.08
CA SER A 18 7.77 2.52 -27.91
C SER A 18 8.78 1.70 -27.11
N SER A 19 10.07 1.83 -27.44
CA SER A 19 11.17 1.66 -26.48
C SER A 19 11.12 2.76 -25.41
N ARG A 20 9.95 2.94 -24.78
CA ARG A 20 9.73 3.86 -23.66
C ARG A 20 10.23 3.11 -22.42
N PRO A 21 11.11 3.71 -21.61
CA PRO A 21 11.54 3.07 -20.37
C PRO A 21 10.29 2.66 -19.58
N PRO A 22 10.26 1.44 -19.01
CA PRO A 22 9.06 0.92 -18.39
C PRO A 22 8.65 1.86 -17.26
N SER A 23 7.49 2.48 -17.44
CA SER A 23 6.60 2.88 -16.38
C SER A 23 7.13 3.91 -15.36
N ALA A 24 6.67 5.16 -15.49
CA ALA A 24 6.63 6.09 -14.36
C ALA A 24 5.63 5.65 -13.26
N VAL A 25 4.93 4.54 -13.46
CA VAL A 25 3.98 3.96 -12.52
C VAL A 25 4.62 2.70 -11.90
N PRO A 26 4.72 2.61 -10.57
CA PRO A 26 5.18 1.39 -9.92
C PRO A 26 4.42 0.17 -10.43
N ALA A 27 5.14 -0.87 -10.86
CA ALA A 27 4.53 -2.11 -11.29
C ALA A 27 3.75 -2.77 -10.14
N PRO A 28 2.66 -3.51 -10.42
CA PRO A 28 1.99 -4.33 -9.42
C PRO A 28 3.00 -5.24 -8.73
N ARG A 29 3.08 -5.19 -7.40
CA ARG A 29 3.97 -6.04 -6.62
C ARG A 29 3.40 -7.47 -6.64
N THR A 30 3.73 -8.22 -7.68
CA THR A 30 3.45 -9.65 -7.76
C THR A 30 4.36 -10.38 -6.78
N GLY A 31 3.85 -10.72 -5.59
CA GLY A 31 4.25 -12.00 -5.00
C GLY A 31 4.64 -12.08 -3.53
N GLU A 32 4.65 -11.04 -2.72
CA GLU A 32 4.77 -11.24 -1.26
C GLU A 32 3.77 -10.34 -0.53
N PRO A 33 2.73 -10.90 0.13
CA PRO A 33 2.02 -10.13 1.14
C PRO A 33 3.08 -9.67 2.14
N SER A 34 3.08 -8.38 2.50
CA SER A 34 4.01 -7.88 3.51
C SER A 34 3.76 -8.63 4.81
N ARG A 35 4.57 -9.65 5.09
CA ARG A 35 4.50 -10.45 6.32
C ARG A 35 5.07 -9.64 7.45
N ILE A 36 4.36 -8.60 7.86
CA ILE A 36 4.70 -7.86 9.07
C ILE A 36 4.53 -8.83 10.23
N SER A 37 5.65 -9.19 10.86
CA SER A 37 5.63 -10.13 11.98
C SER A 37 5.00 -9.50 13.21
N SER A 38 4.44 -10.32 14.10
CA SER A 38 3.93 -9.87 15.40
C SER A 38 5.00 -9.13 16.20
N GLU A 39 6.27 -9.51 16.05
CA GLU A 39 7.41 -8.83 16.67
C GLU A 39 7.62 -7.42 16.09
N GLN A 40 7.49 -7.24 14.77
CA GLN A 40 7.57 -5.92 14.12
C GLN A 40 6.42 -5.01 14.58
N VAL A 41 5.21 -5.53 14.67
CA VAL A 41 4.05 -4.81 15.24
C VAL A 41 4.33 -4.41 16.68
N HIS A 42 4.83 -5.34 17.51
CA HIS A 42 5.12 -5.05 18.91
C HIS A 42 6.17 -3.95 19.05
N ARG A 43 7.28 -4.01 18.28
CA ARG A 43 8.30 -2.96 18.28
C ARG A 43 7.74 -1.61 17.82
N ALA A 44 6.88 -1.61 16.80
CA ALA A 44 6.23 -0.39 16.33
C ALA A 44 5.33 0.22 17.41
N ARG A 45 4.50 -0.58 18.09
CA ARG A 45 3.66 -0.13 19.21
C ARG A 45 4.49 0.46 20.34
N MET A 46 5.62 -0.16 20.68
CA MET A 46 6.54 0.35 21.69
C MET A 46 7.23 1.66 21.26
N ALA A 47 7.53 1.83 19.98
CA ALA A 47 8.07 3.08 19.46
C ALA A 47 7.04 4.21 19.56
N VAL A 48 5.78 3.97 19.16
CA VAL A 48 4.69 4.95 19.28
C VAL A 48 4.47 5.34 20.73
N ALA A 49 4.40 4.37 21.65
CA ALA A 49 4.19 4.64 23.07
C ALA A 49 5.30 5.49 23.71
N ARG A 50 6.54 5.39 23.21
CA ARG A 50 7.66 6.23 23.68
C ARG A 50 7.65 7.65 23.10
N SER A 51 7.03 7.84 21.94
CA SER A 51 7.01 9.11 21.24
C SER A 51 5.74 9.93 21.51
N ALA A 52 4.69 9.31 22.03
CA ALA A 52 3.43 9.98 22.31
C ALA A 52 3.53 10.95 23.50
N GLU A 53 2.83 12.07 23.42
CA GLU A 53 2.81 13.07 24.48
C GLU A 53 1.96 12.62 25.68
N ASN A 54 0.92 11.83 25.43
CA ASN A 54 0.01 11.29 26.44
C ASN A 54 -0.72 10.04 25.93
N ALA A 55 -1.61 9.48 26.76
CA ALA A 55 -2.33 8.25 26.45
C ALA A 55 -3.34 8.41 25.29
N GLU A 56 -4.01 9.56 25.17
CA GLU A 56 -4.95 9.81 24.07
C GLU A 56 -4.22 9.96 22.74
N ASP A 57 -3.10 10.69 22.74
CA ASP A 57 -2.22 10.84 21.58
C ASP A 57 -1.66 9.49 21.11
N CYS A 58 -1.19 8.66 22.06
CA CYS A 58 -0.75 7.30 21.76
C CYS A 58 -1.87 6.48 21.08
N LYS A 59 -3.10 6.57 21.59
CA LYS A 59 -4.25 5.88 21.00
C LYS A 59 -4.52 6.36 19.58
N LEU A 60 -4.51 7.67 19.35
CA LEU A 60 -4.73 8.28 18.04
C LEU A 60 -3.65 7.84 17.03
N LEU A 61 -2.38 7.86 17.44
CA LEU A 61 -1.26 7.42 16.61
C LEU A 61 -1.34 5.94 16.26
N LEU A 62 -1.69 5.08 17.22
CA LEU A 62 -1.84 3.65 16.99
C LEU A 62 -2.99 3.36 16.00
N ASP A 63 -4.08 4.12 16.07
CA ASP A 63 -5.22 4.01 15.16
C ASP A 63 -4.85 4.45 13.73
N MET A 64 -4.25 5.64 13.58
CA MET A 64 -3.81 6.16 12.27
C MET A 64 -2.80 5.26 11.56
N LEU A 65 -1.98 4.53 12.32
CA LEU A 65 -0.97 3.61 11.79
C LEU A 65 -1.50 2.18 11.60
N GLY A 66 -2.75 1.88 11.97
CA GLY A 66 -3.30 0.52 11.90
C GLY A 66 -2.58 -0.47 12.83
N LEU A 67 -2.04 0.03 13.95
CA LEU A 67 -1.33 -0.75 14.98
C LEU A 67 -2.22 -1.09 16.18
N ALA A 68 -3.39 -0.46 16.29
CA ALA A 68 -4.41 -0.84 17.24
C ALA A 68 -5.05 -2.18 16.82
N PRO A 69 -5.25 -3.12 17.76
CA PRO A 69 -5.99 -4.34 17.46
C PRO A 69 -7.46 -4.03 17.20
N ASP A 70 -8.03 -4.63 16.16
CA ASP A 70 -9.47 -4.56 15.87
C ASP A 70 -10.27 -5.50 16.80
N ASP A 71 -11.57 -5.66 16.55
CA ASP A 71 -12.45 -6.58 17.30
C ASP A 71 -11.97 -8.04 17.28
N ASP A 72 -11.24 -8.44 16.23
CA ASP A 72 -10.61 -9.77 16.10
C ASP A 72 -9.30 -9.90 16.89
N GLY A 73 -8.85 -8.85 17.57
CA GLY A 73 -7.59 -8.80 18.31
C GLY A 73 -6.34 -8.66 17.44
N GLN A 74 -6.50 -8.56 16.11
CA GLN A 74 -5.40 -8.44 15.15
C GLN A 74 -5.32 -7.03 14.56
N PRO A 75 -4.15 -6.39 14.50
CA PRO A 75 -4.01 -5.07 13.92
C PRO A 75 -4.12 -5.13 12.39
N PRO A 76 -4.76 -4.12 11.73
CA PRO A 76 -4.95 -4.06 10.29
C PRO A 76 -3.66 -4.25 9.48
N VAL A 77 -2.54 -3.75 10.00
CA VAL A 77 -1.23 -3.81 9.32
C VAL A 77 -0.67 -5.24 9.19
N ALA A 78 -1.18 -6.19 9.97
CA ALA A 78 -0.72 -7.57 10.01
C ALA A 78 -1.68 -8.55 9.30
N ARG A 79 -2.58 -8.04 8.46
CA ARG A 79 -3.53 -8.80 7.63
C ARG A 79 -2.99 -9.02 6.20
#